data_AF-A0A2G5VAK5-F1
#
_entry.id   AF-A0A2G5VAK5-F1
#
_cell.length_a   1.000
_cell.length_b   1.000
_cell.length_c   1.000
_cell.angle_alpha   90.00
_cell.angle_beta   90.00
_cell.angle_gamma   90.00
#
_symmetry.space_group_name_H-M   'P 1'
#
loop_
_entity.id
_entity.type
_entity.pdbx_description
1 polymer ?
#
loop_
_entity_poly.entity_id
_entity_poly.type
_entity_poly.pdbx_seq_one_letter_code
_entity_poly.pdbx_strand_id
1 'polypeptide(L)'
;MSKRQSSDYASHIIDEAERMAVTFQMKEFTDKAARELKRPTRQLKCKFCFQEHHSSDCQTIPQAGKMATAIQQRLCLTCLTRAFHLPVNCRGLKMNHLLCQHKACGKK
;
A
#
# COMPACT_ATOMS: atom_id res chain seq x y z
N MET A 1 25.37 -25.30 55.88
CA MET A 1 25.62 -24.30 54.82
C MET A 1 25.14 -24.86 53.49
N SER A 2 23.90 -24.59 53.08
CA SER A 2 23.42 -24.92 51.72
C SER A 2 22.51 -23.81 51.23
N LYS A 3 23.08 -22.86 50.49
CA LYS A 3 22.38 -21.76 49.81
C LYS A 3 23.10 -21.51 48.47
N ARG A 4 22.97 -22.44 47.53
CA ARG A 4 23.44 -22.31 46.13
C ARG A 4 22.57 -23.13 45.17
N GLN A 5 21.24 -23.00 45.25
CA GLN A 5 20.31 -23.59 44.27
C GLN A 5 19.53 -22.53 43.47
N SER A 6 19.59 -21.25 43.87
CA SER A 6 18.80 -20.18 43.24
C SER A 6 19.45 -19.60 41.97
N SER A 7 20.77 -19.70 41.81
CA SER A 7 21.48 -19.18 40.63
C SER A 7 21.17 -19.97 39.37
N ASP A 8 21.16 -21.30 39.47
CA ASP A 8 21.02 -22.19 38.32
C ASP A 8 19.58 -22.18 37.77
N TYR A 9 18.61 -22.01 38.66
CA TYR A 9 17.21 -21.84 38.27
C TYR A 9 16.98 -20.49 37.56
N ALA A 10 17.61 -19.42 38.05
CA ALA A 10 17.52 -18.11 37.41
C ALA A 10 18.18 -18.09 36.03
N SER A 11 19.35 -18.72 35.87
CA SER A 11 19.99 -18.84 34.55
C SER A 11 19.15 -19.67 33.58
N HIS A 12 18.53 -20.76 34.04
CA HIS A 12 17.61 -21.54 33.20
C HIS A 12 16.42 -20.72 32.71
N ILE A 13 15.83 -19.88 33.57
CA ILE A 13 14.73 -18.99 33.17
C ILE A 13 15.19 -17.96 32.13
N ILE A 14 16.39 -17.41 32.30
CA ILE A 14 16.95 -16.42 31.36
C ILE A 14 17.20 -17.08 29.99
N ASP A 15 17.84 -18.25 29.97
CA ASP A 15 18.09 -19.00 28.73
C ASP A 15 16.79 -19.37 28.00
N GLU A 16 15.77 -19.79 28.74
CA GLU A 16 14.44 -20.09 28.20
C GLU A 16 13.79 -18.81 27.63
N ALA A 17 13.88 -17.69 28.35
CA ALA A 17 13.34 -16.40 27.92
C ALA A 17 14.04 -15.88 26.65
N GLU A 18 15.36 -16.05 26.54
CA GLU A 18 16.12 -15.68 25.34
C GLU A 18 15.71 -16.54 24.13
N ARG A 19 15.56 -17.85 24.31
CA ARG A 19 15.05 -18.75 23.25
C ARG A 19 13.65 -18.36 22.82
N MET A 20 12.77 -18.03 23.77
CA MET A 20 11.44 -17.53 23.46
C MET A 20 11.50 -16.19 22.69
N ALA A 21 12.36 -15.25 23.09
CA ALA A 21 12.51 -13.97 22.40
C ALA A 21 12.94 -14.15 20.93
N VAL A 22 13.93 -15.03 20.67
CA VAL A 22 14.39 -15.33 19.30
C VAL A 22 13.28 -15.98 18.48
N THR A 23 12.55 -16.94 19.05
CA THR A 23 11.45 -17.61 18.33
C THR A 23 10.30 -16.65 18.03
N PHE A 24 9.96 -15.73 18.93
CA PHE A 24 8.96 -14.69 18.68
C PHE A 24 9.39 -13.76 17.55
N GLN A 25 10.64 -13.28 17.54
CA GLN A 25 11.15 -12.44 16.46
C GLN A 25 11.15 -13.17 15.10
N MET A 26 11.58 -14.44 15.08
CA MET A 26 11.54 -15.26 13.87
C MET A 26 10.12 -15.43 13.35
N LYS A 27 9.15 -15.69 14.25
CA LYS A 27 7.73 -15.78 13.90
C LYS A 27 7.22 -14.48 13.27
N GLU A 28 7.57 -13.32 13.85
CA GLU A 28 7.18 -12.01 13.29
C GLU A 28 7.73 -11.80 11.88
N PHE A 29 9.00 -12.17 11.64
CA PHE A 29 9.59 -12.10 10.31
C PHE A 29 8.90 -13.03 9.32
N THR A 30 8.64 -14.29 9.71
CA THR A 30 7.96 -15.25 8.84
C THR A 30 6.52 -14.83 8.54
N ASP A 31 5.81 -14.31 9.54
CA ASP A 31 4.43 -13.82 9.38
C ASP A 31 4.38 -12.58 8.48
N LYS A 32 5.39 -11.72 8.54
CA LYS A 32 5.52 -10.57 7.63
C LYS A 32 5.83 -11.03 6.20
N ALA A 33 6.80 -11.91 6.02
CA ALA A 33 7.16 -12.45 4.71
C ALA A 33 5.98 -13.20 4.06
N ALA A 34 5.26 -14.02 4.82
CA ALA A 34 4.07 -14.72 4.36
C ALA A 34 2.94 -13.74 3.95
N ARG A 35 2.77 -12.64 4.68
CA ARG A 35 1.81 -11.58 4.32
C ARG A 35 2.19 -10.86 3.04
N GLU A 36 3.48 -10.60 2.83
CA GLU A 36 3.98 -9.98 1.61
C GLU A 36 3.81 -10.89 0.39
N LEU A 37 4.13 -12.18 0.52
CA LEU A 37 3.91 -13.19 -0.53
C LEU A 37 2.43 -13.35 -0.90
N LYS A 38 1.53 -13.29 0.08
CA LYS A 38 0.08 -13.36 -0.14
C LYS A 38 -0.53 -12.05 -0.60
N ARG A 39 0.23 -10.95 -0.62
CA ARG A 39 -0.32 -9.65 -1.03
C ARG A 39 -0.60 -9.72 -2.53
N PRO A 40 -1.87 -9.65 -2.97
CA PRO A 40 -2.15 -9.71 -4.39
C PRO A 40 -1.47 -8.51 -5.05
N THR A 41 -0.55 -8.78 -5.98
CA THR A 41 -0.04 -7.79 -6.91
C THR A 41 -1.21 -7.35 -7.77
N ARG A 42 -1.94 -6.32 -7.33
CA ARG A 42 -3.05 -5.76 -8.09
C ARG A 42 -2.45 -5.22 -9.39
N GLN A 43 -2.57 -6.00 -10.46
CA GLN A 43 -2.28 -5.52 -11.81
C GLN A 43 -3.06 -4.25 -12.04
N LEU A 44 -2.34 -3.17 -12.31
CA LEU A 44 -2.93 -1.86 -12.45
C LEU A 44 -3.60 -1.81 -13.84
N LYS A 45 -4.88 -2.18 -13.89
CA LYS A 45 -5.67 -2.10 -15.12
C LYS A 45 -6.31 -0.73 -15.27
N CYS A 46 -6.12 -0.15 -16.44
CA CYS A 46 -6.79 1.07 -16.87
C CYS A 46 -8.30 0.95 -16.71
N LYS A 47 -8.96 1.99 -16.22
CA LYS A 47 -10.43 2.00 -16.11
C LYS A 47 -11.15 2.36 -17.39
N PHE A 48 -10.43 2.92 -18.36
CA PHE A 48 -10.97 3.29 -19.66
C PHE A 48 -10.92 2.13 -20.67
N CYS A 49 -9.75 1.52 -20.87
CA CYS A 49 -9.55 0.48 -21.88
C CYS A 49 -9.15 -0.89 -21.33
N PHE A 50 -9.07 -1.04 -20.00
CA PHE A 50 -8.75 -2.30 -19.31
C PHE A 50 -7.37 -2.92 -19.60
N GLN A 51 -6.50 -2.19 -20.31
CA GLN A 51 -5.10 -2.56 -20.55
C GLN A 51 -4.19 -2.27 -19.33
N GLU A 52 -2.99 -2.84 -19.35
CA GLU A 52 -1.97 -2.70 -18.29
C GLU A 52 -1.24 -1.36 -18.37
N HIS A 53 -1.92 -0.29 -17.99
CA HIS A 53 -1.33 1.03 -17.77
C HIS A 53 -2.13 1.86 -16.76
N HIS A 54 -1.59 3.00 -16.32
CA HIS A 54 -2.32 3.94 -15.48
C HIS A 54 -3.41 4.66 -16.29
N SER A 55 -4.59 4.85 -15.69
CA SER A 55 -5.73 5.46 -16.39
C SER A 55 -5.47 6.88 -16.91
N SER A 56 -4.56 7.63 -16.28
CA SER A 56 -4.15 8.97 -16.75
C SER A 56 -3.50 8.93 -18.12
N ASP A 57 -2.70 7.89 -18.35
CA ASP A 57 -1.82 7.74 -19.50
C ASP A 57 -2.50 7.04 -20.67
N CYS A 58 -3.79 6.70 -20.50
CA CYS A 58 -4.60 6.05 -21.52
C CYS A 58 -4.69 6.94 -22.77
N GLN A 59 -4.24 6.43 -23.90
CA GLN A 59 -4.36 7.09 -25.21
C GLN A 59 -5.57 6.60 -26.02
N THR A 60 -6.25 5.54 -25.56
CA THR A 60 -7.41 4.95 -26.24
C THR A 60 -8.62 5.91 -26.29
N ILE A 61 -8.76 6.77 -25.28
CA ILE A 61 -9.82 7.79 -25.23
C ILE A 61 -9.18 9.18 -25.39
N PRO A 62 -9.72 10.04 -26.27
CA PRO A 62 -9.27 11.42 -26.41
C PRO A 62 -9.32 12.17 -25.07
N GLN A 63 -8.34 13.03 -24.81
CA GLN A 63 -8.24 13.78 -23.56
C GLN A 63 -9.52 14.56 -23.23
N ALA A 64 -10.16 15.16 -24.24
CA ALA A 64 -11.42 15.88 -24.11
C ALA A 64 -12.59 14.99 -23.65
N GLY A 65 -12.59 13.70 -24.02
CA GLY A 65 -13.62 12.74 -23.66
C GLY A 65 -13.41 12.07 -22.29
N LYS A 66 -12.18 12.06 -21.77
CA LYS A 66 -11.83 11.34 -20.53
C LYS A 66 -12.66 11.80 -19.33
N MET A 67 -12.95 13.10 -19.22
CA MET A 67 -13.75 13.63 -18.11
C MET A 67 -15.19 13.10 -18.16
N ALA A 68 -15.82 13.13 -19.33
CA ALA A 68 -17.17 12.61 -19.51
C ALA A 68 -17.24 11.10 -19.21
N THR A 69 -16.26 10.33 -19.72
CA THR A 69 -16.17 8.89 -19.43
C THR A 69 -15.95 8.61 -17.94
N ALA A 70 -15.10 9.40 -17.27
CA ALA A 70 -14.84 9.25 -15.84
C ALA A 70 -16.11 9.49 -15.01
N ILE A 71 -16.91 10.50 -15.36
CA ILE A 71 -18.21 10.75 -14.72
C ILE A 71 -19.16 9.57 -14.94
N GLN A 72 -19.31 9.12 -16.19
CA GLN A 72 -20.20 8.01 -16.55
C GLN A 72 -19.83 6.71 -15.81
N GLN A 73 -18.53 6.42 -15.69
CA GLN A 73 -18.01 5.23 -15.02
C GLN A 73 -17.89 5.38 -13.49
N ARG A 74 -18.34 6.51 -12.92
CA ARG A 74 -18.22 6.81 -11.48
C ARG A 74 -16.78 6.65 -11.01
N LEU A 75 -15.86 7.32 -11.69
CA LEU A 75 -14.47 7.45 -11.32
C LEU A 75 -14.21 8.82 -10.66
N CYS A 76 -13.24 8.86 -9.77
CA CYS A 76 -12.75 10.10 -9.21
C CYS A 76 -12.01 10.90 -10.28
N LEU A 77 -12.34 12.18 -10.43
CA LEU A 77 -11.78 13.04 -11.46
C LEU A 77 -10.30 13.39 -11.24
N THR A 78 -9.79 13.25 -10.01
CA THR A 78 -8.40 13.55 -9.69
C THR A 78 -7.49 12.33 -9.82
N CYS A 79 -7.89 11.17 -9.27
CA CYS A 79 -7.03 9.99 -9.26
C CYS A 79 -7.48 8.86 -10.21
N LEU A 80 -8.60 9.02 -10.91
CA LEU A 80 -9.15 8.06 -11.88
C LEU A 80 -9.35 6.63 -11.32
N THR A 81 -9.45 6.52 -9.99
CA THR A 81 -9.91 5.31 -9.30
C THR A 81 -11.42 5.37 -9.06
N ARG A 82 -12.00 4.38 -8.38
CA ARG A 82 -13.43 4.37 -8.02
C ARG A 82 -13.82 5.67 -7.28
N ALA A 83 -14.94 6.28 -7.69
CA ALA A 83 -15.49 7.48 -7.07
C ALA A 83 -15.98 7.23 -5.63
N PHE A 84 -16.48 8.29 -4.99
CA PHE A 84 -17.05 8.30 -3.64
C PHE A 84 -16.04 8.08 -2.50
N HIS A 85 -14.81 8.54 -2.68
CA HIS A 85 -13.90 8.73 -1.55
C HIS A 85 -13.83 10.21 -1.18
N LEU A 86 -13.69 10.49 0.11
CA LEU A 86 -13.44 11.84 0.61
C LEU A 86 -12.12 12.37 0.02
N PRO A 87 -11.99 13.68 -0.25
CA PRO A 87 -10.75 14.27 -0.77
C PRO A 87 -9.51 13.90 0.05
N VAL A 88 -9.63 13.84 1.39
CA VAL A 88 -8.56 13.40 2.31
C VAL A 88 -8.07 11.97 2.05
N ASN A 89 -8.92 11.12 1.45
CA ASN A 89 -8.62 9.73 1.10
C ASN A 89 -8.22 9.56 -0.37
N CYS A 90 -8.18 10.64 -1.16
CA CYS A 90 -7.79 10.57 -2.56
C CYS A 90 -6.30 10.30 -2.69
N ARG A 91 -5.95 9.16 -3.30
CA ARG A 91 -4.55 8.79 -3.54
C ARG A 91 -3.82 9.79 -4.44
N GLY A 92 -4.52 10.36 -5.42
CA GLY A 92 -3.96 11.38 -6.32
C GLY A 92 -3.59 12.66 -5.56
N LEU A 93 -4.45 13.13 -4.65
CA LEU A 93 -4.16 14.32 -3.83
C LEU A 93 -3.06 14.09 -2.79
N LYS A 94 -2.83 12.85 -2.35
CA LYS A 94 -1.69 12.51 -1.48
C LYS A 94 -0.36 12.53 -2.23
N MET A 95 -0.38 12.40 -3.56
CA MET A 95 0.82 12.37 -4.39
C MET A 95 1.00 13.70 -5.13
N ASN A 96 1.39 14.74 -4.39
CA ASN A 96 1.58 16.10 -4.94
C ASN A 96 2.53 16.15 -6.16
N HIS A 97 3.49 15.23 -6.25
CA HIS A 97 4.42 15.14 -7.37
C HIS A 97 3.76 14.67 -8.69
N LEU A 98 2.58 14.06 -8.62
CA LEU A 98 1.79 13.62 -9.78
C LEU A 98 0.71 14.63 -10.19
N LEU A 99 0.52 15.71 -9.42
CA LEU A 99 -0.43 16.76 -9.74
C LEU A 99 0.20 17.75 -10.71
N CYS A 100 -0.63 18.33 -11.58
CA CYS A 100 -0.21 19.44 -12.42
C CYS A 100 0.27 20.60 -11.55
N GLN A 101 1.52 21.02 -11.71
CA GLN A 101 2.11 22.14 -10.97
C GLN A 101 2.04 23.47 -11.74
N HIS A 102 1.48 23.46 -12.96
CA HIS A 102 1.35 24.67 -13.75
C HIS A 102 0.23 25.56 -13.22
N LYS A 103 0.47 26.89 -13.20
CA LYS A 103 -0.53 27.90 -12.84
C LYS A 103 -1.80 27.85 -13.69
N ALA A 104 -1.71 27.34 -14.92
CA ALA A 104 -2.84 27.09 -15.80
C ALA A 104 -2.72 25.66 -16.34
N CYS A 105 -3.77 24.87 -16.15
CA CYS A 105 -3.93 23.56 -16.74
C CYS A 105 -4.38 23.68 -18.20
N GLY A 106 -3.77 22.91 -19.10
CA GLY A 106 -3.93 23.08 -20.54
C GLY A 106 -3.17 24.31 -21.04
N LYS A 107 -2.01 24.11 -21.67
CA LYS A 107 -1.40 25.15 -22.51
C LYS A 107 -1.23 24.59 -23.92
N LYS A 108 -1.84 25.31 -24.87
CA LYS A 108 -1.81 25.25 -26.34
C LYS A 108 -1.61 23.88 -26.96
#